data_AF-A0A4P7KS98-F1
#
_entry.id   AF-A0A4P7KS98-F1
#
_cell.length_a   1.000
_cell.length_b   1.000
_cell.length_c   1.000
_cell.angle_alpha   90.00
_cell.angle_beta   90.00
_cell.angle_gamma   90.00
#
_symmetry.space_group_name_H-M   'P 1'
#
loop_
_entity.id
_entity.type
_entity.pdbx_description
1 polymer ?
#
loop_
_entity_poly.entity_id
_entity_poly.type
_entity_poly.pdbx_seq_one_letter_code
_entity_poly.pdbx_strand_id
1 'polypeptide(L)'
;MASVIEWPKEVVPSSMNWQLVSNSKTFVSTFTGSAQTVRYPGSRWRCSLTFNNLTETKSRELEALTAELDGESGRVKISHWIRQGLVERGVPAIRTANQTGRILLTEAGKKFNCHQKRDYLTIGDELKIVTDNVFSDTNGNASIPISPMLRYAPKVNDKLETLSPFGILN
;
A
#
# COMPACT_ATOMS: atom_id res chain seq x y z
N MET A 1 -21.43 1.15 -4.79
CA MET A 1 -19.97 1.14 -4.52
C MET A 1 -19.36 2.14 -5.50
N ALA A 2 -18.50 3.07 -5.04
CA ALA A 2 -17.84 4.00 -5.97
C ALA A 2 -17.03 3.21 -7.00
N SER A 3 -17.12 3.59 -8.27
CA SER A 3 -16.31 2.99 -9.33
C SER A 3 -14.84 3.23 -9.04
N VAL A 4 -14.03 2.17 -9.19
CA VAL A 4 -12.57 2.28 -9.07
C VAL A 4 -12.01 2.35 -10.47
N ILE A 5 -11.43 3.50 -10.80
CA ILE A 5 -10.83 3.79 -12.09
C ILE A 5 -9.42 3.19 -12.12
N GLU A 6 -9.09 2.53 -13.23
CA GLU A 6 -7.75 1.99 -13.47
C GLU A 6 -6.85 3.08 -14.04
N TRP A 7 -5.61 3.17 -13.54
CA TRP A 7 -4.67 4.16 -14.04
C TRP A 7 -4.24 3.86 -15.50
N PRO A 8 -4.19 4.87 -16.40
CA PRO A 8 -3.79 4.68 -17.79
C PRO A 8 -2.32 4.24 -17.90
N LYS A 9 -2.08 3.12 -18.60
CA LYS A 9 -0.75 2.47 -18.67
C LYS A 9 0.33 3.33 -19.33
N GLU A 10 -0.06 4.23 -20.23
CA GLU A 10 0.87 5.05 -21.02
C GLU A 10 1.41 6.28 -20.26
N VAL A 11 0.71 6.65 -19.18
CA VAL A 11 1.02 7.81 -18.35
C VAL A 11 1.85 7.37 -17.16
N VAL A 12 3.15 7.66 -17.23
CA VAL A 12 4.12 7.39 -16.16
C VAL A 12 4.58 8.71 -15.56
N PRO A 13 4.52 8.89 -14.23
CA PRO A 13 4.99 10.12 -13.58
C PRO A 13 6.50 10.27 -13.66
N SER A 14 6.95 11.52 -13.77
CA SER A 14 8.38 11.87 -13.71
C SER A 14 8.94 11.66 -12.30
N SER A 15 8.14 11.92 -11.27
CA SER A 15 8.48 11.60 -9.89
C SER A 15 7.27 11.12 -9.10
N MET A 16 7.49 10.21 -8.18
CA MET A 16 6.47 9.62 -7.32
C MET A 16 6.93 9.64 -5.86
N ASN A 17 6.08 10.14 -4.96
CA ASN A 17 6.33 10.13 -3.52
C ASN A 17 5.16 9.49 -2.78
N TRP A 18 5.44 8.41 -2.04
CA TRP A 18 4.48 7.77 -1.14
C TRP A 18 4.77 8.15 0.30
N GLN A 19 3.76 8.73 0.94
CA GLN A 19 3.83 9.16 2.33
C GLN A 19 2.75 8.46 3.15
N LEU A 20 3.14 8.03 4.35
CA LEU A 20 2.20 7.51 5.31
C LEU A 20 1.72 8.62 6.23
N VAL A 21 0.47 9.03 6.07
CA VAL A 21 -0.16 10.02 6.93
C VAL A 21 -0.77 9.28 8.12
N SER A 22 -0.10 9.37 9.26
CA SER A 22 -0.59 8.78 10.52
C SER A 22 -1.58 9.71 11.22
N ASN A 23 -2.64 9.13 11.77
CA ASN A 23 -3.56 9.85 12.65
C ASN A 23 -2.97 9.87 14.06
N SER A 24 -2.28 10.94 14.43
CA SER A 24 -1.78 11.16 15.79
C SER A 24 -2.28 12.50 16.32
N LYS A 25 -2.76 12.53 17.56
CA LYS A 25 -3.00 13.79 18.28
C LYS A 25 -1.93 13.94 19.34
N THR A 26 -1.34 15.12 19.40
CA THR A 26 -0.36 15.48 20.43
C THR A 26 -1.03 16.47 21.38
N PHE A 27 -1.11 16.11 22.65
CA PHE A 27 -1.56 16.99 23.72
C PHE A 27 -0.32 17.54 24.41
N VAL A 28 -0.12 18.85 24.37
CA VAL A 28 0.99 19.50 25.07
C VAL A 28 0.43 20.28 26.26
N SER A 29 0.92 20.00 27.45
CA SER A 29 0.58 20.72 28.67
C SER A 29 1.11 22.14 28.59
N THR A 30 0.21 23.12 28.72
CA THR A 30 0.55 24.55 28.72
C THR A 30 1.33 24.99 29.97
N PHE A 31 1.29 24.19 31.04
CA PHE A 31 1.90 24.53 32.33
C PHE A 31 3.25 23.84 32.56
N THR A 32 3.48 22.67 31.95
CA THR A 32 4.68 21.85 32.18
C THR A 32 5.47 21.52 30.92
N GLY A 33 4.95 21.86 29.74
CA GLY A 33 5.56 21.52 28.46
C GLY A 33 5.56 20.02 28.12
N SER A 34 4.99 19.16 28.98
CA SER A 34 4.90 17.72 28.74
C SER A 34 3.98 17.45 27.55
N ALA A 35 4.47 16.66 26.59
CA ALA A 35 3.73 16.26 25.40
C ALA A 35 3.33 14.77 25.49
N GLN A 36 2.04 14.49 25.39
CA GLN A 36 1.51 13.14 25.24
C GLN A 36 1.01 12.95 23.80
N THR A 37 1.61 12.02 23.08
CA THR A 37 1.20 11.69 21.70
C THR A 37 0.39 10.41 21.69
N VAL A 38 -0.89 10.52 21.31
CA VAL A 38 -1.78 9.37 21.14
C VAL A 38 -1.91 9.07 19.64
N ARG A 39 -1.60 7.83 19.25
CA ARG A 39 -1.80 7.33 17.90
C ARG A 39 -3.16 6.68 17.77
N TYR A 40 -3.95 7.15 16.81
CA TYR A 40 -5.20 6.55 16.42
C TYR A 40 -4.99 5.60 15.23
N PRO A 41 -5.72 4.47 15.18
CA PRO A 41 -5.77 3.64 14.00
C PRO A 41 -6.32 4.41 12.79
N GLY A 42 -6.03 3.93 11.59
CA GLY A 42 -6.54 4.53 10.34
C GLY A 42 -5.55 5.40 9.57
N SER A 43 -4.23 5.23 9.77
CA SER A 43 -3.23 5.82 8.89
C SER A 43 -3.57 5.54 7.42
N ARG A 44 -3.39 6.54 6.56
CA ARG A 44 -3.69 6.46 5.13
C ARG A 44 -2.45 6.74 4.30
N TRP A 45 -2.43 6.19 3.10
CA TRP A 45 -1.42 6.54 2.12
C TRP A 45 -1.80 7.85 1.46
N ARG A 46 -0.80 8.69 1.23
CA ARG A 46 -0.85 9.84 0.34
C ARG A 46 0.20 9.59 -0.74
N CYS A 47 -0.23 9.65 -1.99
CA CYS A 47 0.69 9.60 -3.12
C CYS A 47 0.72 10.98 -3.79
N SER A 48 1.91 11.52 -4.03
CA SER A 48 2.11 12.72 -4.83
C SER A 48 2.83 12.32 -6.11
N LEU A 49 2.22 12.65 -7.24
CA LEU A 49 2.75 12.38 -8.58
C LEU A 49 3.07 13.71 -9.24
N THR A 50 4.24 13.80 -9.85
CA THR A 50 4.65 14.98 -10.63
C THR A 50 4.94 14.53 -12.06
N PHE A 51 4.40 15.28 -13.01
CA PHE A 51 4.57 15.03 -14.44
C PHE A 51 5.24 16.23 -15.08
N ASN A 52 6.33 15.99 -15.80
CA ASN A 52 7.06 17.01 -16.56
C ASN A 52 7.10 16.60 -18.03
N ASN A 53 6.99 17.57 -18.94
CA ASN A 53 7.12 17.37 -20.39
C ASN A 53 6.16 16.30 -20.95
N LEU A 54 4.89 16.33 -20.56
CA LEU A 54 3.87 15.44 -21.12
C LEU A 54 3.63 15.79 -22.59
N THR A 55 3.45 14.75 -23.42
CA THR A 55 2.91 14.91 -24.78
C THR A 55 1.43 15.23 -24.70
N GLU A 56 0.88 15.89 -25.73
CA GLU A 56 -0.52 16.29 -25.76
C GLU A 56 -1.48 15.12 -25.52
N THR A 57 -1.22 13.96 -26.14
CA THR A 57 -2.02 12.74 -25.95
C THR A 57 -2.07 12.31 -24.47
N LYS A 58 -0.92 12.33 -23.78
CA LYS A 58 -0.83 11.94 -22.36
C LYS A 58 -1.47 12.98 -21.43
N SER A 59 -1.37 14.27 -21.77
CA SER A 59 -2.05 15.33 -21.03
C SER A 59 -3.56 15.15 -21.09
N ARG A 60 -4.10 14.86 -22.28
CA ARG A 60 -5.54 14.62 -22.47
C ARG A 60 -6.05 13.43 -21.67
N GLU A 61 -5.29 12.33 -21.60
CA GLU A 61 -5.65 11.18 -20.77
C GLU A 61 -5.67 11.52 -19.28
N LEU A 62 -4.69 12.28 -18.79
CA LEU A 62 -4.60 12.68 -17.38
C LEU A 62 -5.71 13.66 -17.00
N GLU A 63 -6.02 14.62 -17.86
CA GLU A 63 -7.13 15.57 -17.68
C GLU A 63 -8.47 14.84 -17.67
N ALA A 64 -8.69 13.91 -18.60
CA ALA A 64 -9.90 13.07 -18.62
C ALA A 64 -10.03 12.22 -17.36
N LEU A 65 -8.94 11.59 -16.90
CA LEU A 65 -8.91 10.83 -15.65
C LEU A 65 -9.25 11.71 -14.44
N THR A 66 -8.71 12.93 -14.39
CA THR A 66 -8.97 13.88 -13.30
C THR A 66 -10.43 14.33 -13.28
N ALA A 67 -11.03 14.53 -14.46
CA ALA A 67 -12.45 14.84 -14.58
C ALA A 67 -13.34 13.64 -14.16
N GLU A 68 -12.95 12.41 -14.51
CA GLU A 68 -13.69 11.20 -14.14
C GLU A 68 -13.63 10.90 -12.64
N LEU A 69 -12.56 11.32 -11.95
CA LEU A 69 -12.44 11.17 -10.50
C LEU A 69 -13.47 12.00 -9.71
N ASP A 70 -14.03 13.06 -10.30
CA ASP A 70 -15.05 13.91 -9.66
C ASP A 70 -14.73 14.23 -8.18
N GLY A 71 -13.50 14.71 -7.95
CA GLY A 71 -12.99 15.06 -6.61
C GLY A 71 -12.73 13.86 -5.71
N GLU A 72 -13.16 13.94 -4.44
CA GLU A 72 -12.93 12.90 -3.42
C GLU A 72 -13.85 11.67 -3.58
N SER A 73 -14.81 11.73 -4.50
CA SER A 73 -15.82 10.69 -4.69
C SER A 73 -15.27 9.52 -5.52
N GLY A 74 -14.44 9.82 -6.51
CA GLY A 74 -13.77 8.84 -7.34
C GLY A 74 -12.63 8.16 -6.61
N ARG A 75 -12.28 6.98 -7.13
CA ARG A 75 -11.20 6.18 -6.60
C ARG A 75 -10.32 5.74 -7.74
N VAL A 76 -9.00 5.83 -7.58
CA VAL A 76 -8.04 5.38 -8.58
C VAL A 76 -7.10 4.34 -7.99
N LYS A 77 -6.81 3.30 -8.77
CA LYS A 77 -5.76 2.33 -8.45
C LYS A 77 -4.41 2.86 -8.90
N ILE A 78 -3.51 3.06 -7.96
CA ILE A 78 -2.14 3.52 -8.25
C ILE A 78 -1.15 2.46 -7.78
N SER A 79 -0.34 2.00 -8.73
CA SER A 79 0.77 1.08 -8.49
C SER A 79 2.08 1.82 -8.37
N HIS A 80 3.07 1.21 -7.73
CA HIS A 80 4.37 1.83 -7.53
C HIS A 80 5.29 1.62 -8.75
N TRP A 81 5.69 2.68 -9.46
CA TRP A 81 6.48 2.58 -10.71
C TRP A 81 7.98 2.33 -10.51
N ILE A 82 8.58 2.81 -9.42
CA ILE A 82 10.04 2.76 -9.19
C ILE A 82 10.48 1.39 -8.65
N ARG A 83 9.75 0.91 -7.65
CA ARG A 83 9.86 -0.40 -7.02
C ARG A 83 8.76 -1.31 -7.53
N GLN A 84 9.04 -1.94 -8.66
CA GLN A 84 8.22 -3.04 -9.16
C GLN A 84 8.30 -4.23 -8.20
N GLY A 85 7.26 -5.05 -8.18
CA GLY A 85 7.12 -6.10 -7.21
C GLY A 85 8.10 -7.26 -7.37
N LEU A 86 8.02 -8.20 -6.44
CA LEU A 86 8.97 -9.29 -6.29
C LEU A 86 8.66 -10.40 -7.31
N VAL A 87 9.40 -10.44 -8.42
CA VAL A 87 9.30 -11.49 -9.45
C VAL A 87 9.84 -12.83 -8.91
N GLU A 88 9.25 -13.95 -9.34
CA GLU A 88 9.67 -15.34 -9.01
C GLU A 88 9.56 -15.77 -7.53
N ARG A 89 8.87 -15.00 -6.69
CA ARG A 89 8.66 -15.33 -5.27
C ARG A 89 7.40 -16.15 -4.98
N GLY A 90 6.83 -16.80 -6.00
CA GLY A 90 5.57 -17.52 -5.86
C GLY A 90 4.38 -16.57 -5.61
N VAL A 91 3.20 -17.15 -5.40
CA VAL A 91 1.97 -16.40 -5.11
C VAL A 91 1.65 -16.59 -3.63
N PRO A 92 2.12 -15.68 -2.75
CA PRO A 92 1.80 -15.76 -1.33
C PRO A 92 0.31 -15.60 -1.08
N ALA A 93 -0.17 -16.37 -0.11
CA ALA A 93 -1.55 -16.37 0.34
C ALA A 93 -1.60 -16.19 1.86
N ILE A 94 -2.78 -15.83 2.36
CA ILE A 94 -2.98 -15.59 3.79
C ILE A 94 -3.21 -16.91 4.52
N ARG A 95 -2.35 -17.20 5.52
CA ARG A 95 -2.32 -18.49 6.22
C ARG A 95 -3.51 -18.70 7.15
N THR A 96 -3.83 -17.67 7.93
CA THR A 96 -4.90 -17.71 8.94
C THR A 96 -5.91 -16.60 8.70
N ALA A 97 -7.20 -16.89 8.92
CA ALA A 97 -8.24 -15.87 8.87
C ALA A 97 -8.16 -14.94 10.10
N ASN A 98 -8.86 -13.82 10.02
CA ASN A 98 -9.12 -12.91 11.13
C ASN A 98 -7.85 -12.28 11.74
N GLN A 99 -6.81 -12.12 10.93
CA GLN A 99 -5.59 -11.43 11.36
C GLN A 99 -5.86 -9.95 11.58
N THR A 100 -5.25 -9.38 12.61
CA THR A 100 -5.39 -7.97 12.96
C THR A 100 -4.06 -7.36 13.34
N GLY A 101 -3.97 -6.03 13.34
CA GLY A 101 -2.76 -5.32 13.73
C GLY A 101 -1.73 -5.23 12.60
N ARG A 102 -0.45 -5.42 12.94
CA ARG A 102 0.71 -5.06 12.10
C ARG A 102 1.56 -6.26 11.69
N ILE A 103 1.10 -7.48 11.95
CA ILE A 103 1.80 -8.70 11.59
C ILE A 103 0.89 -9.49 10.67
N LEU A 104 1.40 -9.83 9.50
CA LEU A 104 0.71 -10.66 8.53
C LEU A 104 1.40 -12.03 8.48
N LEU A 105 0.65 -13.07 8.82
CA LEU A 105 1.03 -14.45 8.66
C LEU A 105 0.64 -14.92 7.27
N THR A 106 1.65 -15.23 6.46
CA THR A 106 1.46 -15.72 5.10
C THR A 106 1.91 -17.16 4.98
N GLU A 107 1.26 -17.86 4.06
CA GLU A 107 1.61 -19.19 3.59
C GLU A 107 1.93 -19.08 2.10
N ALA A 108 2.94 -19.81 1.63
CA ALA A 108 3.29 -19.95 0.23
C ALA A 108 3.97 -18.75 -0.48
N GLY A 109 5.16 -18.37 0.00
CA GLY A 109 6.23 -18.03 -0.94
C GLY A 109 7.02 -19.29 -1.34
N LYS A 110 7.67 -19.29 -2.52
CA LYS A 110 8.81 -20.21 -2.80
C LYS A 110 9.74 -20.27 -1.56
N LYS A 111 10.25 -21.46 -1.22
CA LYS A 111 11.10 -21.64 -0.02
C LYS A 111 12.25 -20.63 -0.03
N PHE A 112 12.55 -20.05 1.14
CA PHE A 112 13.57 -19.01 1.35
C PHE A 112 13.31 -17.66 0.68
N ASN A 113 12.05 -17.32 0.40
CA ASN A 113 11.74 -15.98 -0.07
C ASN A 113 11.96 -14.94 1.03
N CYS A 114 12.67 -13.89 0.64
CA CYS A 114 12.87 -12.71 1.47
C CYS A 114 11.95 -11.58 1.01
N HIS A 115 11.05 -11.14 1.88
CA HIS A 115 10.52 -9.78 1.76
C HIS A 115 11.57 -8.86 2.33
N GLN A 116 11.98 -7.86 1.56
CA GLN A 116 12.91 -6.85 2.02
C GLN A 116 12.14 -5.70 2.66
N LYS A 117 12.80 -5.05 3.61
CA LYS A 117 12.34 -3.79 4.15
C LYS A 117 12.06 -2.83 2.99
N ARG A 118 10.88 -2.18 3.05
CA ARG A 118 10.38 -1.22 2.06
C ARG A 118 9.75 -1.84 0.80
N ASP A 119 9.59 -3.15 0.76
CA ASP A 119 8.73 -3.79 -0.24
C ASP A 119 7.27 -3.45 0.01
N TYR A 120 6.51 -3.30 -1.07
CA TYR A 120 5.07 -3.06 -1.02
C TYR A 120 4.30 -4.34 -1.31
N LEU A 121 3.16 -4.50 -0.66
CA LEU A 121 2.23 -5.61 -0.87
C LEU A 121 0.80 -5.11 -0.78
N THR A 122 -0.11 -5.74 -1.52
CA THR A 122 -1.54 -5.40 -1.47
C THR A 122 -2.34 -6.58 -0.96
N ILE A 123 -3.22 -6.31 -0.02
CA ILE A 123 -4.13 -7.30 0.57
C ILE A 123 -5.55 -6.81 0.27
N GLY A 124 -6.26 -7.54 -0.59
CA GLY A 124 -7.52 -7.04 -1.15
C GLY A 124 -7.29 -5.72 -1.87
N ASP A 125 -7.76 -4.62 -1.27
CA ASP A 125 -7.66 -3.25 -1.80
C ASP A 125 -6.71 -2.34 -0.99
N GLU A 126 -5.98 -2.90 -0.03
CA GLU A 126 -5.12 -2.14 0.88
C GLU A 126 -3.63 -2.32 0.57
N LEU A 127 -2.98 -1.23 0.16
CA LEU A 127 -1.53 -1.17 0.05
C LEU A 127 -0.88 -1.17 1.45
N LYS A 128 0.16 -1.97 1.63
CA LYS A 128 1.02 -2.02 2.83
C LYS A 128 2.48 -1.96 2.42
N ILE A 129 3.32 -1.55 3.37
CA ILE A 129 4.77 -1.61 3.27
C ILE A 129 5.32 -2.57 4.32
N VAL A 130 6.31 -3.35 3.92
CA VAL A 130 7.06 -4.25 4.79
C VAL A 130 8.09 -3.43 5.59
N THR A 131 8.08 -3.54 6.92
CA THR A 131 8.94 -2.73 7.78
C THR A 131 10.27 -3.38 8.11
N ASP A 132 10.41 -4.68 7.89
CA ASP A 132 11.62 -5.45 8.22
C ASP A 132 11.91 -6.56 7.21
N ASN A 133 13.15 -7.02 7.15
CA ASN A 133 13.52 -8.15 6.32
C ASN A 133 12.94 -9.45 6.90
N VAL A 134 12.19 -10.20 6.11
CA VAL A 134 11.54 -11.44 6.56
C VAL A 134 11.89 -12.58 5.64
N PHE A 135 12.31 -13.69 6.24
CA PHE A 135 12.59 -14.94 5.55
C PHE A 135 11.48 -15.95 5.86
N SER A 136 11.07 -16.70 4.83
CA SER A 136 10.13 -17.81 5.00
C SER A 136 10.81 -19.04 5.64
N ASP A 137 10.06 -19.81 6.43
CA ASP A 137 10.50 -21.09 7.00
C ASP A 137 10.60 -22.22 5.95
N THR A 138 10.98 -23.44 6.38
CA THR A 138 11.11 -24.63 5.51
C THR A 138 9.81 -25.04 4.82
N ASN A 139 8.67 -24.62 5.37
CA ASN A 139 7.32 -24.85 4.85
C ASN A 139 6.80 -23.66 4.02
N GLY A 140 7.60 -22.60 3.84
CA GLY A 140 7.22 -21.42 3.06
C GLY A 140 6.33 -20.43 3.82
N ASN A 141 6.21 -20.55 5.15
CA ASN A 141 5.46 -19.60 5.98
C ASN A 141 6.34 -18.41 6.37
N ALA A 142 5.75 -17.22 6.43
CA ALA A 142 6.44 -16.01 6.87
C ALA A 142 5.57 -15.17 7.81
N SER A 143 6.21 -14.48 8.75
CA SER A 143 5.58 -13.49 9.62
C SER A 143 6.07 -12.10 9.21
N ILE A 144 5.25 -11.38 8.46
CA ILE A 144 5.62 -10.14 7.79
C ILE A 144 5.15 -8.95 8.64
N PRO A 145 6.06 -8.14 9.21
CA PRO A 145 5.68 -6.92 9.89
C PRO A 145 5.35 -5.85 8.83
N ILE A 146 4.14 -5.31 8.92
CA ILE A 146 3.55 -4.40 7.93
C ILE A 146 3.16 -3.05 8.55
N SER A 147 3.09 -2.04 7.68
CA SER A 147 2.53 -0.74 7.99
C SER A 147 1.75 -0.20 6.78
N PRO A 148 0.60 0.48 6.94
CA PRO A 148 -0.23 0.58 8.13
C PRO A 148 -0.70 -0.77 8.68
N MET A 149 -1.34 -0.75 9.85
CA MET A 149 -2.07 -1.92 10.34
C MET A 149 -3.20 -2.33 9.37
N LEU A 150 -3.63 -3.58 9.45
CA LEU A 150 -4.83 -4.09 8.75
C LEU A 150 -6.06 -3.32 9.23
N ARG A 151 -6.87 -2.79 8.30
CA ARG A 151 -8.17 -2.20 8.66
C ARG A 151 -9.28 -3.25 8.63
N TYR A 152 -9.18 -4.18 7.69
CA TYR A 152 -10.06 -5.33 7.57
C TYR A 152 -9.28 -6.61 7.81
N ALA A 153 -9.92 -7.55 8.50
CA ALA A 153 -9.32 -8.83 8.79
C ALA A 153 -9.44 -9.72 7.54
N PRO A 154 -8.31 -10.19 6.97
CA PRO A 154 -8.34 -11.02 5.77
C PRO A 154 -8.83 -12.44 6.06
N LYS A 155 -9.30 -13.13 5.03
CA LYS A 155 -9.69 -14.54 5.07
C LYS A 155 -8.49 -15.44 4.74
N VAL A 156 -8.59 -16.72 5.11
CA VAL A 156 -7.62 -17.74 4.67
C VAL A 156 -7.64 -17.79 3.14
N ASN A 157 -6.46 -17.92 2.53
CA ASN A 157 -6.26 -17.97 1.07
C ASN A 157 -6.62 -16.69 0.30
N ASP A 158 -6.86 -15.57 0.98
CA ASP A 158 -6.93 -14.28 0.30
C ASP A 158 -5.60 -14.01 -0.43
N LYS A 159 -5.73 -13.50 -1.66
CA LYS A 159 -4.58 -13.24 -2.54
C LYS A 159 -3.73 -12.10 -1.98
N LEU A 160 -2.42 -12.32 -1.90
CA LEU A 160 -1.44 -11.29 -1.62
C LEU A 160 -0.77 -10.84 -2.93
N GLU A 161 -1.04 -9.61 -3.36
CA GLU A 161 -0.39 -9.07 -4.55
C GLU A 161 1.00 -8.53 -4.20
N THR A 162 2.03 -9.22 -4.70
CA THR A 162 3.44 -8.84 -4.51
C THR A 162 4.14 -8.50 -5.82
N LEU A 163 3.56 -8.81 -6.98
CA LEU A 163 4.14 -8.55 -8.31
C LEU A 163 3.91 -7.11 -8.78
N SER A 164 2.68 -6.62 -8.62
CA SER A 164 2.30 -5.25 -8.97
C SER A 164 1.43 -4.70 -7.84
N PRO A 165 2.01 -4.39 -6.67
CA PRO A 165 1.25 -3.87 -5.55
C PRO A 165 0.65 -2.51 -5.89
N PHE A 166 -0.63 -2.34 -5.55
CA PHE A 166 -1.42 -1.15 -5.83
C PHE A 166 -2.14 -0.66 -4.57
N GLY A 167 -2.43 0.64 -4.52
CA GLY A 167 -3.31 1.23 -3.52
C GLY A 167 -4.50 1.89 -4.18
N ILE A 168 -5.67 1.77 -3.56
CA ILE A 168 -6.83 2.58 -3.93
C ILE A 168 -6.75 3.90 -3.20
N LEU A 169 -6.70 4.99 -3.97
CA LEU A 169 -6.62 6.36 -3.49
C LEU A 169 -7.84 7.17 -3.96
N ASN A 170 -8.18 8.19 -3.18
CA ASN A 170 -9.22 9.17 -3.46
C ASN A 170 -8.62 10.58 -3.56
#